data_AF-A0A7J7M8S2-F1
#
_entry.id   AF-A0A7J7M8S2-F1
#
_cell.length_a   1.000
_cell.length_b   1.000
_cell.length_c   1.000
_cell.angle_alpha   90.00
_cell.angle_beta   90.00
_cell.angle_gamma   90.00
#
_symmetry.space_group_name_H-M   'P 1'
#
loop_
_entity.id
_entity.type
_entity.pdbx_description
1 polymer ?
#
loop_
_entity_poly.entity_id
_entity_poly.type
_entity_poly.pdbx_seq_one_letter_code
_entity_poly.pdbx_strand_id
1 'polypeptide(L)'
;MEECALSMLTRTGLELQLSYTLRHQNPVGFTVPIQLLVINQVVSSNQAIKISSKSPVARLKPLVGKYIPGVVAAVRVPLLHLSNFKINDWPELSRKQNALMVLMLPSDIALSHAAILKSMRARDQLVEQNVALDLARREAETTFRARNDFLAVMNHEIRTPMHAIIALSSLLQETELTAEQRLMVEMVL
;
A
#
# COMPACT_ATOMS: atom_id res chain seq x y z
N MET A 1 -6.48 -18.04 -11.56
CA MET A 1 -5.57 -18.96 -12.28
C MET A 1 -4.91 -18.19 -13.40
N GLU A 2 -3.59 -18.25 -13.51
CA GLU A 2 -2.82 -17.59 -14.58
C GLU A 2 -2.79 -18.47 -15.83
N GLU A 3 -3.04 -17.89 -16.99
CA GLU A 3 -2.98 -18.58 -18.28
C GLU A 3 -1.85 -17.99 -19.13
N CYS A 4 -0.94 -18.86 -19.59
CA CYS A 4 0.14 -18.51 -20.49
C CYS A 4 -0.05 -19.27 -21.81
N ALA A 5 0.12 -18.55 -22.91
CA ALA A 5 -0.06 -19.03 -24.27
C ALA A 5 1.13 -18.64 -25.14
N LEU A 6 1.64 -19.59 -25.91
CA LEU A 6 2.73 -19.40 -26.86
C LEU A 6 2.20 -19.55 -28.28
N SER A 7 2.34 -18.50 -29.08
CA SER A 7 1.98 -18.49 -30.50
C SER A 7 3.24 -18.41 -31.36
N MET A 8 3.34 -19.26 -32.39
CA MET A 8 4.45 -19.31 -33.32
C MET A 8 3.99 -18.98 -34.74
N LEU A 9 4.90 -18.50 -35.58
CA LEU A 9 4.57 -18.19 -36.97
C LEU A 9 4.24 -19.46 -37.76
N THR A 10 3.18 -19.42 -38.57
CA THR A 10 2.81 -20.52 -39.48
C THR A 10 3.81 -20.68 -40.62
N ARG A 11 3.76 -21.82 -41.32
CA ARG A 11 4.59 -22.10 -42.50
C ARG A 11 4.45 -21.07 -43.62
N THR A 12 3.30 -20.40 -43.72
CA THR A 12 3.04 -19.33 -44.69
C THR A 12 3.68 -17.99 -44.29
N GLY A 13 4.10 -17.84 -43.04
CA GLY A 13 4.71 -16.62 -42.51
C GLY A 13 3.75 -15.45 -42.29
N LEU A 14 2.46 -15.64 -42.54
CA LEU A 14 1.44 -14.58 -42.51
C LEU A 14 0.57 -14.60 -41.24
N GLU A 15 0.62 -15.68 -40.49
CA GLU A 15 -0.24 -15.90 -39.32
C GLU A 15 0.56 -16.42 -38.13
N LEU A 16 0.11 -16.08 -36.92
CA LEU A 16 0.55 -16.68 -35.67
C LEU A 16 -0.42 -17.79 -35.29
N GLN A 17 0.08 -19.01 -35.17
CA GLN A 17 -0.64 -20.17 -34.70
C GLN A 17 -0.35 -20.40 -33.22
N LEU A 18 -1.41 -20.50 -32.42
CA LEU A 18 -1.26 -20.92 -31.03
C LEU A 18 -0.69 -22.34 -30.98
N SER A 19 0.47 -22.49 -30.34
CA SER A 19 1.24 -23.73 -30.33
C SER A 19 1.25 -24.41 -28.96
N TYR A 20 1.17 -23.63 -27.87
CA TYR A 20 1.19 -24.17 -26.52
C TYR A 20 0.40 -23.31 -25.54
N THR A 21 -0.25 -23.96 -24.57
CA THR A 21 -0.97 -23.34 -23.46
C THR A 21 -0.58 -24.05 -22.16
N LEU A 22 -0.27 -23.30 -21.11
CA LEU A 22 0.27 -23.85 -19.86
C LEU A 22 -0.71 -24.78 -19.12
N ARG A 23 -2.03 -24.57 -19.26
CA ARG A 23 -3.03 -25.22 -18.39
C ARG A 23 -4.04 -26.18 -19.03
N HIS A 24 -4.19 -26.30 -20.36
CA HIS A 24 -4.76 -27.49 -21.03
C HIS A 24 -4.94 -27.35 -22.55
N GLN A 25 -5.05 -28.54 -23.17
CA GLN A 25 -5.15 -28.94 -24.58
C GLN A 25 -5.05 -27.85 -25.65
N ASN A 26 -3.99 -28.01 -26.44
CA ASN A 26 -3.67 -27.31 -27.68
C ASN A 26 -4.95 -27.10 -28.53
N PRO A 27 -5.51 -25.88 -28.63
CA PRO A 27 -6.58 -25.61 -29.58
C PRO A 27 -5.94 -25.60 -30.96
N VAL A 28 -5.87 -26.79 -31.56
CA VAL A 28 -5.39 -26.98 -32.93
C VAL A 28 -6.27 -26.10 -33.83
N GLY A 29 -5.68 -25.03 -34.38
CA GLY A 29 -6.32 -24.18 -35.39
C GLY A 29 -6.63 -22.73 -34.98
N PHE A 30 -6.24 -22.24 -33.81
CA PHE A 30 -6.33 -20.79 -33.55
C PHE A 30 -5.19 -20.05 -34.24
N THR A 31 -5.47 -19.45 -35.40
CA THR A 31 -4.53 -18.58 -36.12
C THR A 31 -4.97 -17.12 -36.06
N VAL A 32 -3.99 -16.22 -35.92
CA VAL A 32 -4.20 -14.78 -35.91
C VAL A 32 -3.29 -14.12 -36.94
N PRO A 33 -3.81 -13.27 -37.84
CA PRO A 33 -2.99 -12.59 -38.84
C PRO A 33 -1.93 -11.69 -38.20
N ILE A 34 -0.67 -11.76 -38.67
CA ILE A 34 0.43 -10.94 -38.15
C ILE A 34 0.28 -9.43 -38.45
N GLN A 35 -0.59 -9.09 -39.40
CA GLN A 35 -0.88 -7.71 -39.83
C GLN A 35 -1.53 -6.85 -38.74
N LEU A 36 -1.93 -7.44 -37.60
CA LEU A 36 -2.46 -6.66 -36.49
C LEU A 36 -1.38 -5.74 -35.91
N LEU A 37 -1.73 -4.46 -35.77
CA LEU A 37 -0.86 -3.42 -35.22
C LEU A 37 -0.30 -3.79 -33.84
N VAL A 38 -1.09 -4.48 -33.03
CA VAL A 38 -0.69 -4.98 -31.71
C VAL A 38 0.44 -6.01 -31.79
N ILE A 39 0.44 -6.89 -32.80
CA ILE A 39 1.49 -7.91 -32.98
C ILE A 39 2.77 -7.23 -33.45
N ASN A 40 2.69 -6.32 -34.43
CA ASN A 40 3.84 -5.56 -34.89
C ASN A 40 4.50 -4.78 -33.75
N GLN A 41 3.72 -4.15 -32.87
CA GLN A 41 4.25 -3.47 -31.69
C GLN A 41 5.05 -4.42 -30.76
N VAL A 42 4.54 -5.62 -30.49
CA VAL A 42 5.22 -6.57 -29.59
C VAL A 42 6.45 -7.18 -30.24
N VAL A 43 6.38 -7.51 -31.54
CA VAL A 43 7.51 -8.09 -32.28
C VAL A 43 8.65 -7.07 -32.42
N SER A 44 8.32 -5.79 -32.65
CA SER A 44 9.30 -4.71 -32.73
C SER A 44 9.89 -4.30 -31.37
N SER A 45 9.21 -4.61 -30.25
CA SER A 45 9.67 -4.24 -28.90
C SER A 45 10.48 -5.35 -28.23
N ASN A 46 11.50 -4.97 -27.45
CA ASN A 46 12.28 -5.89 -26.63
C ASN A 46 11.64 -6.12 -25.24
N GLN A 47 10.54 -5.42 -24.91
CA GLN A 47 9.92 -5.44 -23.60
C GLN A 47 8.49 -5.99 -23.66
N ALA A 48 7.96 -6.40 -22.51
CA ALA A 48 6.56 -6.77 -22.36
C ALA A 48 5.64 -5.60 -22.67
N ILE A 49 4.66 -5.80 -23.55
CA ILE A 49 3.65 -4.78 -23.88
C ILE A 49 2.32 -5.21 -23.28
N LYS A 50 1.64 -4.28 -22.62
CA LYS A 50 0.27 -4.45 -22.15
C LYS A 50 -0.69 -4.41 -23.34
N ILE A 51 -1.51 -5.44 -23.47
CA ILE A 51 -2.49 -5.60 -24.56
C ILE A 51 -3.90 -5.61 -23.98
N SER A 52 -4.86 -5.13 -24.77
CA SER A 52 -6.27 -5.26 -24.42
C SER A 52 -6.72 -6.72 -24.43
N SER A 53 -7.48 -7.12 -23.42
CA SER A 53 -8.15 -8.43 -23.37
C SER A 53 -9.15 -8.66 -24.51
N LYS A 54 -9.52 -7.62 -25.28
CA LYS A 54 -10.35 -7.72 -26.49
C LYS A 54 -9.55 -8.05 -27.75
N SER A 55 -8.22 -8.01 -27.70
CA SER A 55 -7.35 -8.27 -28.85
C SER A 55 -7.49 -9.73 -29.33
N PRO A 56 -7.49 -10.00 -30.64
CA PRO A 56 -7.56 -11.36 -31.19
C PRO A 56 -6.54 -12.33 -30.62
N VAL A 57 -5.34 -11.84 -30.27
CA VAL A 57 -4.24 -12.62 -29.68
C VAL A 57 -4.49 -12.97 -28.21
N ALA A 58 -5.34 -12.20 -27.53
CA ALA A 58 -5.71 -12.38 -26.13
C ALA A 58 -7.07 -13.10 -25.95
N ARG A 59 -7.76 -13.45 -27.06
CA ARG A 59 -9.05 -14.17 -27.05
C ARG A 59 -8.86 -15.67 -26.84
N LEU A 60 -8.19 -16.03 -25.76
CA LEU A 60 -8.20 -17.40 -25.26
C LEU A 60 -9.44 -17.50 -24.38
N LYS A 61 -10.47 -18.20 -24.87
CA LYS A 61 -11.67 -18.46 -24.07
C LYS A 61 -11.36 -19.66 -23.17
N PRO A 62 -11.35 -19.52 -21.84
CA PRO A 62 -11.35 -20.69 -20.98
C PRO A 62 -12.63 -21.49 -21.22
N LEU A 63 -12.51 -22.80 -21.33
CA LEU A 63 -13.63 -23.72 -21.58
C LEU A 63 -14.59 -23.82 -20.37
N VAL A 64 -14.17 -23.34 -19.19
CA VAL A 64 -14.93 -23.45 -17.95
C VAL A 64 -14.95 -22.12 -17.19
N GLY A 65 -16.15 -21.57 -16.98
CA GLY A 65 -16.41 -20.44 -16.05
C GLY A 65 -16.43 -19.04 -16.68
N LYS A 66 -17.04 -18.08 -15.96
CA LYS A 66 -17.03 -16.64 -16.30
C LYS A 66 -15.67 -16.05 -15.94
N TYR A 67 -14.67 -16.24 -16.81
CA TYR A 67 -13.36 -15.59 -16.66
C TYR A 67 -13.43 -14.13 -17.09
N ILE A 68 -13.09 -13.22 -16.18
CA ILE A 68 -12.88 -11.81 -16.51
C ILE A 68 -11.38 -11.66 -16.78
N PRO A 69 -10.94 -11.48 -18.03
CA PRO A 69 -9.53 -11.31 -18.33
C PRO A 69 -9.02 -10.02 -17.69
N GLY A 70 -8.03 -10.15 -16.81
CA GLY A 70 -7.36 -9.03 -16.15
C GLY A 70 -6.33 -8.38 -17.07
N VAL A 71 -5.12 -8.13 -16.55
CA VAL A 71 -4.04 -7.53 -17.34
C VAL A 71 -3.46 -8.60 -18.28
N VAL A 72 -3.49 -8.32 -19.58
CA VAL A 72 -2.83 -9.16 -20.59
C VAL A 72 -1.52 -8.50 -21.01
N ALA A 73 -0.44 -9.25 -20.96
CA ALA A 73 0.86 -8.83 -21.45
C ALA A 73 1.31 -9.76 -22.57
N ALA A 74 1.95 -9.23 -23.61
CA ALA A 74 2.66 -10.06 -24.57
C ALA A 74 4.12 -9.67 -24.69
N VAL A 75 4.95 -10.69 -24.90
CA VAL A 75 6.40 -10.61 -24.97
C VAL A 75 6.85 -11.41 -26.18
N ARG A 76 7.76 -10.85 -26.97
CA ARG A 76 8.45 -11.63 -27.99
C ARG A 76 9.47 -12.56 -27.35
N VAL A 77 9.47 -13.82 -27.76
CA VAL A 77 10.43 -14.83 -27.32
C VAL A 77 11.30 -15.19 -28.53
N PRO A 78 12.58 -14.82 -28.54
CA PRO A 78 13.49 -15.24 -29.59
C PRO A 78 13.65 -16.76 -29.52
N LEU A 79 13.32 -17.47 -30.60
CA LEU A 79 13.59 -18.90 -30.68
C LEU A 79 15.07 -19.11 -31.05
N LEU A 80 15.70 -20.08 -30.40
CA LEU A 80 17.08 -20.46 -30.71
C LEU A 80 17.17 -20.95 -32.17
N HIS A 81 18.27 -20.62 -32.84
CA HIS A 81 18.51 -20.98 -34.23
C HIS A 81 18.60 -22.51 -34.35
N LEU A 82 17.61 -23.15 -34.97
CA LEU A 82 17.47 -24.61 -35.09
C LEU A 82 18.51 -25.28 -36.00
N SER A 83 19.59 -24.60 -36.41
CA SER A 83 20.68 -25.21 -37.20
C SER A 83 21.33 -26.43 -36.57
N ASN A 84 21.13 -26.67 -35.26
CA ASN A 84 21.69 -27.82 -34.55
C ASN A 84 20.73 -29.01 -34.43
N PHE A 85 19.47 -28.91 -34.90
CA PHE A 85 18.51 -30.02 -34.91
C PHE A 85 17.99 -30.22 -36.33
N LYS A 86 18.66 -31.07 -37.12
CA LYS A 86 18.13 -31.58 -38.39
C LYS A 86 16.95 -32.52 -38.09
N ILE A 87 15.74 -31.97 -38.07
CA ILE A 87 14.50 -32.75 -38.17
C ILE A 87 13.88 -32.38 -39.53
N ASN A 88 13.73 -33.39 -40.39
CA ASN A 88 13.58 -33.31 -41.85
C ASN A 88 12.25 -32.72 -42.39
N ASP A 89 11.53 -31.87 -41.67
CA ASP A 89 10.19 -31.41 -42.11
C ASP A 89 9.89 -29.92 -41.87
N TRP A 90 10.92 -29.05 -41.83
CA TRP A 90 10.72 -27.60 -41.72
C TRP A 90 11.18 -26.84 -42.97
N PRO A 91 10.36 -25.94 -43.54
CA PRO A 91 10.79 -25.11 -44.66
C PRO A 91 11.96 -24.21 -44.22
N GLU A 92 13.05 -24.25 -44.98
CA GLU A 92 14.25 -23.43 -44.84
C GLU A 92 13.91 -21.94 -45.03
N LEU A 93 13.38 -21.30 -44.00
CA LEU A 93 13.23 -19.86 -43.92
C LEU A 93 14.27 -19.34 -42.92
N SER A 94 15.41 -18.87 -43.44
CA SER A 94 16.51 -18.19 -42.72
C SER A 94 16.11 -16.85 -42.07
N ARG A 95 14.83 -16.64 -41.71
CA ARG A 95 14.39 -15.49 -40.92
C ARG A 95 14.36 -15.88 -39.45
N LYS A 96 14.97 -15.05 -38.59
CA LYS A 96 14.87 -15.15 -37.12
C LYS A 96 13.43 -15.48 -36.71
N GLN A 97 13.20 -16.72 -36.28
CA GLN A 97 11.87 -17.12 -35.84
C GLN A 97 11.64 -16.50 -34.46
N ASN A 98 10.62 -15.65 -34.35
CA ASN A 98 10.19 -15.07 -33.09
C ASN A 98 8.87 -15.76 -32.70
N ALA A 99 8.78 -16.25 -31.48
CA ALA A 99 7.51 -16.65 -30.88
C ALA A 99 6.90 -15.47 -30.12
N LEU A 100 5.59 -15.45 -30.02
CA LEU A 100 4.85 -14.48 -29.22
C LEU A 100 4.29 -15.20 -27.99
N MET A 101 4.74 -14.82 -26.80
CA MET A 101 4.21 -15.32 -25.55
C MET A 101 3.21 -14.32 -24.99
N VAL A 102 1.99 -14.77 -24.73
CA VAL A 102 0.89 -13.98 -24.16
C VAL A 102 0.60 -14.50 -22.76
N LEU A 103 0.67 -13.62 -21.77
CA LEU A 103 0.39 -13.88 -20.37
C LEU A 103 -0.91 -13.18 -19.98
N MET A 104 -1.87 -13.94 -19.45
CA MET A 104 -3.13 -13.41 -18.94
C MET A 104 -3.18 -13.57 -17.42
N LEU A 105 -3.13 -12.44 -16.72
CA LEU A 105 -3.21 -12.38 -15.27
C LEU A 105 -4.68 -12.21 -14.85
N PRO A 106 -5.20 -13.05 -13.92
CA PRO A 106 -6.54 -12.88 -13.37
C PRO A 106 -6.63 -11.57 -12.56
N SER A 107 -7.73 -10.82 -12.72
CA SER A 107 -7.96 -9.54 -12.03
C SER A 107 -8.03 -9.67 -10.51
N ASP A 108 -8.51 -10.81 -10.02
CA ASP A 108 -8.97 -10.94 -8.63
C ASP A 108 -7.82 -11.00 -7.62
N ILE A 109 -6.67 -11.56 -8.03
CA ILE A 109 -5.49 -11.69 -7.16
C ILE A 109 -4.80 -10.32 -6.99
N ALA A 110 -4.70 -9.55 -8.07
CA ALA A 110 -4.06 -8.24 -8.04
C ALA A 110 -4.86 -7.21 -7.22
N LEU A 111 -6.19 -7.24 -7.33
CA LEU A 111 -7.05 -6.35 -6.54
C LEU A 111 -7.03 -6.71 -5.05
N SER A 112 -7.07 -8.01 -4.73
CA SER A 112 -7.04 -8.50 -3.35
C SER A 112 -5.72 -8.16 -2.64
N HIS A 113 -4.57 -8.42 -3.28
CA HIS A 113 -3.27 -8.05 -2.71
C HIS A 113 -3.09 -6.54 -2.56
N ALA A 114 -3.54 -5.73 -3.51
CA ALA A 114 -3.47 -4.27 -3.40
C ALA A 114 -4.33 -3.74 -2.24
N ALA A 115 -5.51 -4.33 -1.99
CA ALA A 115 -6.36 -3.97 -0.87
C ALA A 115 -5.71 -4.31 0.48
N ILE A 116 -5.09 -5.49 0.59
CA ILE A 116 -4.37 -5.94 1.80
C ILE A 116 -3.18 -5.01 2.10
N LEU A 117 -2.39 -4.63 1.09
CA LEU A 117 -1.26 -3.72 1.31
C LEU A 117 -1.71 -2.32 1.75
N LYS A 118 -2.84 -1.83 1.23
CA LYS A 118 -3.42 -0.56 1.67
C LYS A 118 -3.91 -0.62 3.12
N SER A 119 -4.58 -1.70 3.51
CA SER A 119 -5.08 -1.86 4.87
C SER A 119 -3.95 -2.04 5.89
N MET A 120 -2.87 -2.76 5.53
CA MET A 120 -1.67 -2.88 6.35
C MET A 120 -1.03 -1.51 6.62
N ARG A 121 -0.79 -0.72 5.57
CA ARG A 121 -0.23 0.64 5.73
C ARG A 121 -1.10 1.55 6.57
N ALA A 122 -2.42 1.51 6.37
CA ALA A 122 -3.35 2.30 7.17
C ALA A 122 -3.30 1.88 8.65
N ARG A 123 -3.18 0.58 8.93
CA ARG A 123 -3.04 0.06 10.29
C ARG A 123 -1.72 0.50 10.93
N ASP A 124 -0.61 0.42 10.21
CA ASP A 124 0.70 0.84 10.72
C ASP A 124 0.70 2.34 11.06
N GLN A 125 0.12 3.16 10.18
CA GLN A 125 -0.02 4.60 10.42
C GLN A 125 -0.90 4.91 11.65
N LEU A 126 -1.99 4.17 11.85
CA LEU A 126 -2.81 4.30 13.06
C LEU A 126 -2.07 3.87 14.33
N VAL A 127 -1.24 2.84 14.27
CA VAL A 127 -0.41 2.42 15.40
C VAL A 127 0.59 3.50 15.76
N GLU A 128 1.29 4.04 14.76
CA GLU A 128 2.27 5.12 14.96
C GLU A 128 1.63 6.38 15.56
N GLN A 129 0.45 6.78 15.05
CA GLN A 129 -0.32 7.89 15.60
C GLN A 129 -0.75 7.65 17.05
N ASN A 130 -1.23 6.45 17.37
CA ASN A 130 -1.61 6.11 18.74
C ASN A 130 -0.43 6.17 19.71
N VAL A 131 0.76 5.69 19.28
CA VAL A 131 1.98 5.77 20.10
C VAL A 131 2.37 7.23 20.34
N ALA A 132 2.35 8.07 19.30
CA ALA A 132 2.66 9.49 19.43
C ALA A 132 1.66 10.22 20.35
N LEU A 133 0.37 9.92 20.22
CA LEU A 133 -0.68 10.48 21.08
C LEU A 133 -0.53 10.04 22.53
N ASP A 134 -0.22 8.77 22.80
CA ASP A 134 -0.03 8.27 24.15
C ASP A 134 1.18 8.92 24.83
N LEU A 135 2.28 9.12 24.07
CA LEU A 135 3.45 9.82 24.58
C LEU A 135 3.14 11.28 24.94
N ALA A 136 2.52 12.02 24.02
CA ALA A 136 2.13 13.42 24.26
C ALA A 136 1.16 13.55 25.44
N ARG A 137 0.22 12.61 25.57
CA ARG A 137 -0.69 12.54 26.71
C ARG A 137 0.06 12.33 28.03
N ARG A 138 1.01 11.39 28.08
CA ARG A 138 1.79 11.10 29.29
C ARG A 138 2.60 12.32 29.73
N GLU A 139 3.24 13.02 28.80
CA GLU A 139 3.98 14.27 29.08
C GLU A 139 3.08 15.38 29.62
N ALA A 140 1.88 15.53 29.07
CA ALA A 140 0.91 16.47 29.60
C ALA A 140 0.49 16.08 31.02
N GLU A 141 0.17 14.80 31.27
CA GLU A 141 -0.27 14.32 32.58
C GLU A 141 0.83 14.45 33.65
N THR A 142 2.10 14.23 33.32
CA THR A 142 3.20 14.43 34.30
C THR A 142 3.36 15.89 34.66
N THR A 143 3.28 16.79 33.69
CA THR A 143 3.34 18.24 33.92
C THR A 143 2.16 18.71 34.77
N PHE A 144 0.95 18.23 34.49
CA PHE A 144 -0.24 18.55 35.27
C PHE A 144 -0.15 18.02 36.71
N ARG A 145 0.34 16.79 36.90
CA ARG A 145 0.55 16.23 38.25
C ARG A 145 1.55 17.06 39.04
N ALA A 146 2.73 17.35 38.48
CA ALA A 146 3.74 18.18 39.14
C ALA A 146 3.21 19.57 39.52
N ARG A 147 2.41 20.21 38.64
CA ARG A 147 1.77 21.49 38.93
C ARG A 147 0.79 21.38 40.09
N ASN A 148 -0.06 20.36 40.10
CA ASN A 148 -1.04 20.16 41.17
C ASN A 148 -0.36 19.87 42.51
N ASP A 149 0.68 19.03 42.52
CA ASP A 149 1.45 18.71 43.72
C ASP A 149 2.13 19.97 44.27
N PHE A 150 2.74 20.79 43.39
CA PHE A 150 3.30 22.08 43.79
C PHE A 150 2.26 22.99 44.42
N LEU A 151 1.08 23.14 43.79
CA LEU A 151 0.00 23.96 44.32
C LEU A 151 -0.52 23.43 45.66
N ALA A 152 -0.62 22.11 45.84
CA ALA A 152 -1.03 21.51 47.10
C ALA A 152 -0.02 21.82 48.23
N VAL A 153 1.28 21.68 47.96
CA VAL A 153 2.34 22.02 48.91
C VAL A 153 2.31 23.50 49.24
N MET A 154 2.26 24.39 48.25
CA MET A 154 2.22 25.84 48.48
C MET A 154 1.00 26.25 49.30
N ASN A 155 -0.17 25.69 49.04
CA ASN A 155 -1.37 25.95 49.83
C ASN A 155 -1.23 25.49 51.28
N HIS A 156 -0.58 24.36 51.51
CA HIS A 156 -0.30 23.87 52.86
C HIS A 156 0.67 24.80 53.60
N GLU A 157 1.74 25.22 52.93
CA GLU A 157 2.77 26.08 53.50
C GLU A 157 2.30 27.53 53.71
N ILE A 158 1.34 28.03 52.92
CA ILE A 158 0.73 29.36 53.14
C ILE A 158 -0.28 29.33 54.29
N ARG A 159 -0.94 28.20 54.53
CA ARG A 159 -1.96 28.07 55.57
C ARG A 159 -1.39 28.33 56.98
N THR A 160 -0.20 27.82 57.27
CA THR A 160 0.46 27.99 58.58
C THR A 160 0.76 29.45 58.94
N PRO A 161 1.48 30.24 58.10
CA PRO A 161 1.72 31.65 58.38
C PRO A 161 0.42 32.47 58.36
N MET A 162 -0.56 32.14 57.50
CA MET A 162 -1.88 32.78 57.53
C MET A 162 -2.57 32.60 58.89
N HIS A 163 -2.61 31.38 59.43
CA HIS A 163 -3.18 31.13 60.75
C HIS A 163 -2.39 31.83 61.87
N ALA A 164 -1.07 31.89 61.76
CA ALA A 164 -0.25 32.61 62.72
C ALA A 164 -0.55 34.12 62.71
N ILE A 165 -0.67 34.74 61.52
CA ILE A 165 -1.04 36.16 61.38
C ILE A 165 -2.42 36.42 61.98
N ILE A 166 -3.41 35.57 61.70
CA ILE A 166 -4.76 35.69 62.27
C ILE A 166 -4.71 35.60 63.80
N ALA A 167 -4.04 34.58 64.34
CA ALA A 167 -3.94 34.37 65.78
C ALA A 167 -3.23 35.53 66.50
N LEU A 168 -2.11 36.01 65.95
CA LEU A 168 -1.38 37.15 66.50
C LEU A 168 -2.19 38.44 66.42
N SER A 169 -2.94 38.64 65.33
CA SER A 169 -3.82 39.80 65.16
C SER A 169 -4.97 39.79 66.18
N SER A 170 -5.59 38.63 66.43
CA SER A 170 -6.59 38.48 67.50
C SER A 170 -6.01 38.79 68.89
N LEU A 171 -4.81 38.32 69.20
CA LEU A 171 -4.15 38.63 70.48
C LEU A 171 -3.81 40.11 70.62
N LEU A 172 -3.38 40.78 69.54
CA LEU A 172 -3.11 42.22 69.55
C LEU A 172 -4.38 43.03 69.85
N GLN A 173 -5.56 42.59 69.39
CA GLN A 173 -6.83 43.25 69.71
C GLN A 173 -7.18 43.23 71.21
N GLU A 174 -6.65 42.29 71.98
CA GLU A 174 -6.83 42.20 73.44
C GLU A 174 -5.91 43.17 74.21
N THR A 175 -5.00 43.88 73.53
CA THR A 175 -4.06 44.84 74.12
C THR A 175 -4.51 46.29 73.98
N GLU A 176 -3.84 47.22 74.68
CA GLU A 176 -4.09 48.66 74.51
C GLU A 176 -3.54 49.15 73.16
N LEU A 177 -4.44 49.38 72.20
CA LEU A 177 -4.13 49.91 70.87
C LEU A 177 -4.70 51.33 70.69
N THR A 178 -3.99 52.17 69.95
CA THR A 178 -4.56 53.45 69.48
C THR A 178 -5.65 53.21 68.43
N ALA A 179 -6.49 54.22 68.15
CA ALA A 179 -7.56 54.11 67.17
C ALA A 179 -7.05 53.72 65.77
N GLU A 180 -5.92 54.28 65.33
CA GLU A 180 -5.30 53.93 64.04
C GLU A 180 -4.75 52.50 64.03
N GLN A 181 -4.10 52.06 65.11
CA GLN A 181 -3.57 50.69 65.21
C GLN A 181 -4.69 49.65 65.20
N ARG A 182 -5.81 49.92 65.88
CA ARG A 182 -6.98 49.04 65.86
C ARG A 182 -7.55 48.87 64.44
N LEU A 183 -7.69 49.97 63.70
CA LEU A 183 -8.14 49.96 62.31
C LEU A 183 -7.18 49.16 61.40
N MET A 184 -5.87 49.27 61.62
CA MET A 184 -4.88 48.49 60.88
C MET A 184 -5.02 46.98 61.14
N VAL A 185 -5.22 46.57 62.40
CA VAL A 185 -5.39 45.16 62.77
C VAL A 185 -6.71 44.59 62.24
N GLU A 186 -7.81 45.35 62.30
CA GLU A 186 -9.09 44.97 61.71
C GLU A 186 -9.05 44.82 60.19
N MET A 187 -8.13 45.51 59.49
CA MET A 187 -7.98 45.37 58.03
C MET A 187 -7.33 44.04 57.61
N VAL A 188 -6.54 43.44 58.50
CA VAL A 188 -5.80 42.18 58.22
C VAL A 188 -6.65 40.94 58.48
N LEU A 189 -7.68 41.06 59.34
CA LEU A 189 -8.61 39.98 59.72
C LEU A 189 -9.82 39.92 58.78
#